data_AF-B7IYX9-F1
#
_entry.id   AF-B7IYX9-F1
#
_cell.length_a   1.000
_cell.length_b   1.000
_cell.length_c   1.000
_cell.angle_alpha   90.00
_cell.angle_beta   90.00
_cell.angle_gamma   90.00
#
_symmetry.space_group_name_H-M   'P 1'
#
loop_
_entity.id
_entity.type
_entity.pdbx_description
1 polymer ?
#
loop_
_entity_poly.entity_id
_entity_poly.type
_entity_poly.pdbx_seq_one_letter_code
_entity_poly.pdbx_strand_id
1 'polypeptide(L)'
;MKFIYSFSDESDKLHESNLKIIDNNIERDNFYISLEEFIHLVAGSYVLKDNDTYKSTLLPRNCIQYTTSTINKTWEIICDIPADYYDIKAFNDDTAYIEVGLPRLLIKYAIQEIAENKFQLNRIHLYSLKGTSSIEENTGLYKFPLSNVDSNGKMCTGTNSTYLFENFTEIENLHNTFLFQTVFTNDYYNGSNISSYSLDKLLENLQGKPFPEEWLYEGNLKLKDII
;
A
#
# COMPACT_ATOMS: atom_id res chain seq x y z
N MET A 1 -23.81 -29.65 17.16
CA MET A 1 -23.86 -30.10 15.76
C MET A 1 -22.51 -30.69 15.41
N LYS A 2 -22.45 -31.90 14.83
CA LYS A 2 -21.19 -32.56 14.49
C LYS A 2 -21.13 -32.71 12.97
N PHE A 3 -20.20 -31.98 12.36
CA PHE A 3 -19.90 -32.11 10.94
C PHE A 3 -18.71 -33.04 10.75
N ILE A 4 -18.78 -33.91 9.75
CA ILE A 4 -17.65 -34.70 9.27
C ILE A 4 -17.38 -34.27 7.84
N TYR A 5 -16.15 -33.85 7.60
CA TYR A 5 -15.60 -33.57 6.27
C TYR A 5 -14.82 -34.80 5.82
N SER A 6 -15.19 -35.36 4.68
CA SER A 6 -14.49 -36.50 4.08
C SER A 6 -13.96 -36.11 2.71
N PHE A 7 -12.66 -36.34 2.51
CA PHE A 7 -12.00 -36.18 1.22
C PHE A 7 -11.82 -37.55 0.59
N SER A 8 -12.15 -37.66 -0.70
CA SER A 8 -11.76 -38.82 -1.52
C SER A 8 -11.23 -38.37 -2.87
N ASP A 9 -10.22 -39.08 -3.35
CA ASP A 9 -9.60 -38.90 -4.67
C ASP A 9 -10.39 -39.62 -5.77
N GLU A 10 -11.65 -39.99 -5.51
CA GLU A 10 -12.51 -40.74 -6.44
C GLU A 10 -13.12 -39.84 -7.54
N SER A 11 -12.57 -38.66 -7.79
CA SER A 11 -13.15 -37.75 -8.79
C SER A 11 -12.67 -38.09 -10.20
N ASP A 12 -13.59 -38.05 -11.17
CA ASP A 12 -13.29 -38.11 -12.61
C ASP A 12 -12.54 -36.85 -13.10
N LYS A 13 -12.24 -35.89 -12.21
CA LYS A 13 -11.65 -34.59 -12.51
C LYS A 13 -10.24 -34.51 -11.92
N LEU A 14 -9.25 -34.35 -12.81
CA LEU A 14 -7.85 -34.19 -12.42
C LEU A 14 -7.70 -33.05 -11.39
N HIS A 15 -7.10 -33.35 -10.23
CA HIS A 15 -6.75 -32.38 -9.17
C HIS A 15 -7.89 -31.84 -8.29
N GLU A 16 -9.10 -32.37 -8.38
CA GLU A 16 -10.20 -32.04 -7.46
C GLU A 16 -10.50 -33.22 -6.53
N SER A 17 -10.63 -32.95 -5.23
CA SER A 17 -11.10 -33.94 -4.25
C SER A 17 -12.61 -33.77 -4.03
N ASN A 18 -13.31 -34.87 -3.81
CA ASN A 18 -14.71 -34.82 -3.40
C ASN A 18 -14.77 -34.42 -1.92
N LEU A 19 -15.43 -33.30 -1.60
CA LEU A 19 -15.69 -32.88 -0.22
C LEU A 19 -17.17 -33.06 0.10
N LYS A 20 -17.44 -33.97 1.06
CA LYS A 20 -18.79 -34.21 1.59
C LYS A 20 -18.98 -33.53 2.93
N ILE A 21 -20.13 -32.87 3.09
CA ILE A 21 -20.59 -32.35 4.38
C ILE A 21 -21.60 -33.34 4.96
N ILE A 22 -21.23 -34.00 6.05
CA ILE A 22 -22.10 -34.96 6.73
C ILE A 22 -22.56 -34.37 8.08
N ASP A 23 -23.86 -34.28 8.29
CA ASP A 23 -24.50 -33.85 9.55
C ASP A 23 -25.38 -34.98 10.08
N ASN A 24 -25.09 -35.47 11.29
CA ASN A 24 -25.79 -36.62 11.91
C ASN A 24 -25.92 -37.84 10.98
N ASN A 25 -24.84 -38.19 10.28
CA ASN A 25 -24.75 -39.28 9.29
C ASN A 25 -25.59 -39.10 8.01
N ILE A 26 -26.12 -37.90 7.75
CA ILE A 26 -26.81 -37.57 6.51
C ILE A 26 -25.88 -36.69 5.66
N GLU A 27 -25.61 -37.09 4.42
CA GLU A 27 -24.92 -36.25 3.43
C GLU A 27 -25.81 -35.03 3.13
N ARG A 28 -25.35 -33.85 3.54
CA ARG A 28 -26.08 -32.58 3.36
C ARG A 28 -25.74 -31.91 2.06
N ASP A 29 -24.46 -31.96 1.69
CA ASP A 29 -23.93 -31.30 0.51
C ASP A 29 -22.66 -32.01 0.03
N ASN A 30 -22.34 -31.80 -1.25
CA ASN A 30 -21.22 -32.43 -1.93
C ASN A 30 -20.69 -31.51 -3.03
N PHE A 31 -19.40 -31.19 -2.95
CA PHE A 31 -18.72 -30.33 -3.89
C PHE A 31 -17.32 -30.85 -4.22
N TYR A 32 -16.83 -30.42 -5.37
CA TYR A 32 -15.46 -30.68 -5.79
C TYR A 32 -14.62 -29.46 -5.48
N ILE A 33 -13.52 -29.67 -4.76
CA ILE A 33 -12.60 -28.62 -4.36
C ILE A 33 -11.18 -29.18 -4.34
N SER A 34 -10.22 -28.39 -4.75
CA SER A 34 -8.82 -28.77 -4.53
C SER A 34 -8.46 -28.70 -3.04
N LEU A 35 -7.48 -29.49 -2.61
CA LEU A 35 -6.95 -29.38 -1.24
C LEU A 35 -6.45 -27.96 -0.93
N GLU A 36 -5.88 -27.29 -1.93
CA GLU A 36 -5.39 -25.91 -1.82
C GLU A 36 -6.53 -24.92 -1.55
N GLU A 37 -7.60 -24.97 -2.34
CA GLU A 37 -8.79 -24.14 -2.12
C GLU A 37 -9.45 -24.44 -0.78
N PHE A 38 -9.52 -25.70 -0.36
CA PHE A 38 -10.06 -26.04 0.96
C PHE A 38 -9.21 -25.47 2.10
N ILE A 39 -7.88 -25.58 2.01
CA ILE A 39 -6.97 -24.96 2.97
C ILE A 39 -7.17 -23.44 2.98
N HIS A 40 -7.33 -22.80 1.83
CA HIS A 40 -7.63 -21.37 1.75
C HIS A 40 -8.96 -21.00 2.42
N LEU A 41 -10.02 -21.79 2.21
CA LEU A 41 -11.32 -21.56 2.84
C LEU A 41 -11.25 -21.70 4.36
N VAL A 42 -10.57 -22.74 4.86
CA VAL A 42 -10.42 -22.97 6.31
C VAL A 42 -9.50 -21.93 6.94
N ALA A 43 -8.37 -21.60 6.29
CA ALA A 43 -7.44 -20.58 6.78
C ALA A 43 -8.04 -19.16 6.76
N GLY A 44 -8.96 -18.89 5.83
CA GLY A 44 -9.75 -17.65 5.78
C GLY A 44 -10.99 -17.65 6.67
N SER A 45 -11.37 -18.80 7.24
CA SER A 45 -12.53 -18.91 8.11
C SER A 45 -12.21 -18.44 9.53
N TYR A 46 -13.17 -17.76 10.16
CA TYR A 46 -13.10 -17.38 11.57
C TYR A 46 -14.33 -17.92 12.30
N VAL A 47 -14.13 -18.40 13.53
CA VAL A 47 -15.21 -18.88 14.38
C VAL A 47 -15.72 -17.70 15.19
N LEU A 48 -16.88 -17.16 14.83
CA LEU A 48 -17.63 -16.26 15.70
C LEU A 48 -18.21 -17.06 16.86
N LYS A 49 -17.80 -16.77 18.10
CA LYS A 49 -18.64 -17.13 19.25
C LYS A 49 -19.80 -16.13 19.29
N ASP A 50 -20.97 -16.54 19.77
CA ASP A 50 -22.28 -15.84 19.68
C ASP A 50 -22.35 -14.40 20.25
N ASN A 51 -21.23 -13.75 20.59
CA ASN A 51 -21.14 -12.32 20.92
C ASN A 51 -19.79 -11.67 20.55
N ASP A 52 -18.90 -12.36 19.82
CA ASP A 52 -17.62 -11.78 19.40
C ASP A 52 -17.85 -10.80 18.25
N THR A 53 -17.74 -9.50 18.54
CA THR A 53 -17.73 -8.47 17.50
C THR A 53 -16.32 -8.42 16.89
N TYR A 54 -16.22 -8.68 15.58
CA TYR A 54 -14.96 -8.43 14.86
C TYR A 54 -14.69 -6.92 14.88
N LYS A 55 -13.66 -6.51 15.62
CA LYS A 55 -13.16 -5.13 15.59
C LYS A 55 -12.13 -5.03 14.48
N SER A 56 -12.46 -4.29 13.42
CA SER A 56 -11.46 -3.91 12.42
C SER A 56 -10.35 -3.11 13.08
N THR A 57 -9.13 -3.28 12.62
CA THR A 57 -8.01 -2.39 12.99
C THR A 57 -8.35 -0.95 12.59
N LEU A 58 -7.91 0.01 13.40
CA LEU A 58 -7.98 1.41 13.01
C LEU A 58 -6.99 1.66 11.87
N LEU A 59 -7.51 2.15 10.74
CA LEU A 59 -6.70 2.53 9.58
C LEU A 59 -6.36 4.02 9.65
N PRO A 60 -5.31 4.47 8.93
CA PRO A 60 -5.04 5.89 8.74
C PRO A 60 -6.27 6.62 8.22
N ARG A 61 -6.48 7.87 8.64
CA ARG A 61 -7.62 8.68 8.17
C ARG A 61 -7.69 8.82 6.65
N ASN A 62 -6.53 8.88 6.01
CA ASN A 62 -6.39 9.08 4.57
C ASN A 62 -6.39 7.75 3.79
N CYS A 63 -6.61 6.61 4.44
CA CYS A 63 -6.65 5.30 3.80
C CYS A 63 -7.89 5.20 2.89
N ILE A 64 -7.65 5.00 1.60
CA ILE A 64 -8.72 4.79 0.60
C ILE A 64 -8.92 3.30 0.28
N GLN A 65 -7.88 2.49 0.47
CA GLN A 65 -7.92 1.06 0.19
C GLN A 65 -6.84 0.34 0.99
N TYR A 66 -7.13 -0.90 1.39
CA TYR A 66 -6.12 -1.81 1.90
C TYR A 66 -6.38 -3.23 1.40
N THR A 67 -5.31 -4.00 1.28
CA THR A 67 -5.34 -5.45 1.02
C THR A 67 -4.52 -6.16 2.10
N THR A 68 -4.90 -7.40 2.41
CA THR A 68 -4.20 -8.21 3.41
C THR A 68 -4.13 -9.66 2.97
N SER A 69 -3.00 -10.30 3.24
CA SER A 69 -2.81 -11.74 3.09
C SER A 69 -2.55 -12.32 4.47
N THR A 70 -3.49 -13.09 5.01
CA THR A 70 -3.33 -13.77 6.31
C THR A 70 -2.25 -14.85 6.26
N ILE A 71 -2.08 -15.50 5.10
CA ILE A 71 -1.06 -16.54 4.87
C ILE A 71 0.34 -15.95 4.92
N ASN A 72 0.58 -14.87 4.16
CA ASN A 72 1.89 -14.23 4.09
C ASN A 72 2.11 -13.18 5.18
N LYS A 73 1.06 -12.86 5.95
CA LYS A 73 1.02 -11.77 6.94
C LYS A 73 1.45 -10.43 6.36
N THR A 74 1.08 -10.17 5.12
CA THR A 74 1.41 -8.93 4.39
C THR A 74 0.21 -8.03 4.28
N TRP A 75 0.46 -6.73 4.32
CA TRP A 75 -0.53 -5.68 4.18
C TRP A 75 -0.10 -4.70 3.11
N GLU A 76 -1.04 -4.24 2.31
CA GLU A 76 -0.84 -3.07 1.46
C GLU A 76 -1.89 -2.02 1.83
N ILE A 77 -1.44 -0.80 2.11
CA ILE A 77 -2.32 0.31 2.49
C ILE A 77 -2.07 1.45 1.53
N ILE A 78 -3.14 1.96 0.91
CA ILE A 78 -3.09 3.07 -0.02
C ILE A 78 -3.75 4.28 0.63
N CYS A 79 -2.99 5.37 0.74
CA CYS A 79 -3.43 6.62 1.33
C CYS A 79 -3.45 7.74 0.30
N ASP A 80 -4.49 8.56 0.35
CA ASP A 80 -4.65 9.80 -0.42
C ASP A 80 -4.28 11.01 0.43
N ILE A 81 -3.14 11.61 0.14
CA ILE A 81 -2.59 12.73 0.91
C ILE A 81 -2.86 14.02 0.13
N PRO A 82 -3.52 15.02 0.74
CA PRO A 82 -3.79 16.30 0.08
C PRO A 82 -2.48 17.03 -0.28
N ALA A 83 -2.57 17.95 -1.24
CA ALA A 83 -1.47 18.86 -1.52
C ALA A 83 -1.16 19.72 -0.30
N ASP A 84 0.11 19.84 0.07
CA ASP A 84 0.57 20.55 1.26
C ASP A 84 2.04 20.98 1.13
N TYR A 85 2.56 21.64 2.16
CA TYR A 85 3.93 22.14 2.24
C TYR A 85 4.75 21.33 3.23
N TYR A 86 5.98 21.00 2.85
CA TYR A 86 6.87 20.18 3.66
C TYR A 86 8.29 20.71 3.66
N ASP A 87 8.99 20.51 4.78
CA ASP A 87 10.43 20.70 4.84
C ASP A 87 11.13 19.51 4.18
N ILE A 88 11.95 19.77 3.16
CA ILE A 88 12.61 18.76 2.35
C ILE A 88 14.11 18.83 2.56
N LYS A 89 14.71 17.74 3.04
CA LYS A 89 16.18 17.58 3.08
C LYS A 89 16.69 17.12 1.72
N ALA A 90 17.75 17.75 1.20
CA ALA A 90 18.30 17.37 -0.09
C ALA A 90 19.83 17.50 -0.14
N PHE A 91 20.48 16.66 -0.95
CA PHE A 91 21.93 16.57 -1.16
C PHE A 91 22.78 16.13 0.04
N ASN A 92 22.47 16.62 1.25
CA ASN A 92 23.09 16.23 2.51
C ASN A 92 22.09 16.46 3.67
N ASP A 93 22.44 16.00 4.87
CA ASP A 93 21.57 16.12 6.06
C ASP A 93 21.37 17.55 6.55
N ASP A 94 22.27 18.48 6.19
CA ASP A 94 22.27 19.87 6.68
C ASP A 94 21.51 20.83 5.76
N THR A 95 21.20 20.42 4.52
CA THR A 95 20.55 21.27 3.52
C THR A 95 19.05 20.96 3.50
N ALA A 96 18.27 21.86 4.10
CA ALA A 96 16.82 21.81 4.13
C ALA A 96 16.21 22.96 3.32
N TYR A 97 15.20 22.64 2.53
CA TYR A 97 14.33 23.58 1.85
C TYR A 97 13.01 23.65 2.61
N ILE A 98 12.59 24.85 2.98
CA ILE A 98 11.50 25.06 3.95
C ILE A 98 10.19 25.32 3.22
N GLU A 99 9.10 24.72 3.70
CA GLU A 99 7.75 24.87 3.15
C GLU A 99 7.73 24.66 1.62
N VAL A 100 8.32 23.59 1.12
CA VAL A 100 8.27 23.21 -0.30
C VAL A 100 6.88 22.67 -0.60
N GLY A 101 6.16 23.31 -1.51
CA GLY A 101 4.85 22.82 -1.95
C GLY A 101 4.96 21.52 -2.73
N LEU A 102 4.21 20.51 -2.30
CA LEU A 102 4.03 19.24 -3.01
C LEU A 102 2.60 19.12 -3.56
N PRO A 103 2.42 18.40 -4.68
CA PRO A 103 1.09 18.09 -5.20
C PRO A 103 0.38 17.10 -4.28
N ARG A 104 -0.90 16.84 -4.55
CA ARG A 104 -1.64 15.73 -3.92
C ARG A 104 -0.92 14.42 -4.22
N LEU A 105 -0.75 13.57 -3.22
CA LEU A 105 0.01 12.33 -3.31
C LEU A 105 -0.87 11.11 -3.11
N LEU A 106 -0.55 10.05 -3.84
CA LEU A 106 -1.03 8.71 -3.55
C LEU A 106 0.15 7.88 -3.03
N ILE A 107 0.03 7.38 -1.80
CA ILE A 107 1.10 6.63 -1.14
C ILE A 107 0.64 5.19 -0.89
N LYS A 108 1.38 4.22 -1.43
CA LYS A 108 1.17 2.80 -1.16
C LYS A 108 2.25 2.28 -0.21
N TYR A 109 1.85 1.86 0.98
CA TYR A 109 2.71 1.22 1.96
C TYR A 109 2.59 -0.30 1.86
N ALA A 110 3.70 -0.98 1.57
CA ALA A 110 3.78 -2.44 1.64
C ALA A 110 4.42 -2.84 2.98
N ILE A 111 3.68 -3.61 3.77
CA ILE A 111 3.97 -3.87 5.17
C ILE A 111 3.98 -5.38 5.41
N GLN A 112 4.87 -5.82 6.30
CA GLN A 112 4.93 -7.19 6.80
C GLN A 112 4.65 -7.19 8.30
N GLU A 113 3.72 -8.02 8.76
CA GLU A 113 3.62 -8.33 10.18
C GLU A 113 4.70 -9.36 10.52
N ILE A 114 5.60 -8.98 11.44
CA ILE A 114 6.78 -9.76 11.84
C ILE A 114 6.58 -10.46 13.19
N ALA A 115 5.66 -9.96 14.01
CA ALA A 115 5.14 -10.60 15.21
C ALA A 115 3.71 -10.09 15.44
N GLU A 116 2.97 -10.72 16.35
CA GLU A 116 1.61 -10.29 16.68
C GLU A 116 1.57 -8.79 17.03
N ASN A 117 0.77 -8.03 16.27
CA ASN A 117 0.64 -6.57 16.39
C ASN A 117 1.98 -5.81 16.25
N LYS A 118 2.95 -6.37 15.52
CA LYS A 118 4.21 -5.71 15.20
C LYS A 118 4.48 -5.75 13.71
N PHE A 119 4.54 -4.57 13.13
CA PHE A 119 4.59 -4.36 11.70
C PHE A 119 5.91 -3.74 11.27
N GLN A 120 6.31 -4.13 10.07
CA GLN A 120 7.51 -3.69 9.42
C GLN A 120 7.14 -3.06 8.07
N LEU A 121 7.54 -1.82 7.85
CA LEU A 121 7.42 -1.21 6.54
C LEU A 121 8.51 -1.73 5.60
N ASN A 122 8.11 -2.38 4.52
CA ASN A 122 9.03 -2.98 3.55
C ASN A 122 9.27 -2.11 2.34
N ARG A 123 8.21 -1.50 1.79
CA ARG A 123 8.30 -0.65 0.59
C ARG A 123 7.29 0.46 0.64
N ILE A 124 7.63 1.55 -0.04
CA ILE A 124 6.77 2.72 -0.19
C ILE A 124 6.74 3.03 -1.67
N HIS A 125 5.54 3.21 -2.22
CA HIS A 125 5.37 3.75 -3.55
C HIS A 125 4.71 5.12 -3.47
N LEU A 126 5.23 6.08 -4.22
CA LEU A 126 4.79 7.46 -4.28
C LEU A 126 4.38 7.80 -5.70
N TYR A 127 3.17 8.33 -5.82
CA TYR A 127 2.64 8.88 -7.05
C TYR A 127 2.02 10.23 -6.75
N SER A 128 1.86 11.04 -7.79
CA SER A 128 1.14 12.31 -7.70
C SER A 128 -0.21 12.21 -8.39
N LEU A 129 -1.15 12.99 -7.89
CA LEU A 129 -2.49 13.12 -8.42
C LEU A 129 -2.71 14.57 -8.86
N LYS A 130 -3.57 14.73 -9.85
CA LYS A 130 -4.00 16.05 -10.35
C LYS A 130 -5.41 16.36 -9.85
N GLY A 131 -5.62 17.60 -9.42
CA GLY A 131 -6.91 18.10 -8.97
C GLY A 131 -7.42 17.46 -7.68
N THR A 132 -8.69 17.74 -7.39
CA THR A 132 -9.36 17.41 -6.12
C THR A 132 -10.47 16.37 -6.28
N SER A 133 -10.59 15.78 -7.48
CA SER A 133 -11.62 14.78 -7.77
C SER A 133 -11.44 13.51 -6.91
N SER A 134 -12.54 12.81 -6.67
CA SER A 134 -12.51 11.48 -6.05
C SER A 134 -11.62 10.52 -6.85
N ILE A 135 -10.96 9.63 -6.12
CA ILE A 135 -10.11 8.61 -6.73
C ILE A 135 -10.97 7.42 -7.16
N GLU A 136 -10.76 6.98 -8.40
CA GLU A 136 -11.40 5.82 -9.03
C GLU A 136 -10.33 4.89 -9.61
N GLU A 137 -10.69 3.65 -9.93
CA GLU A 137 -9.77 2.67 -10.51
C GLU A 137 -9.07 3.15 -11.79
N ASN A 138 -9.73 3.99 -12.59
CA ASN A 138 -9.19 4.54 -13.82
C ASN A 138 -8.47 5.88 -13.65
N THR A 139 -8.36 6.41 -12.43
CA THR A 139 -7.62 7.65 -12.14
C THR A 139 -6.17 7.49 -12.59
N GLY A 140 -5.72 8.41 -13.44
CA GLY A 140 -4.34 8.46 -13.92
C GLY A 140 -3.38 8.90 -12.82
N LEU A 141 -2.24 8.23 -12.74
CA LEU A 141 -1.19 8.52 -11.78
C LEU A 141 -0.05 9.27 -12.47
N TYR A 142 0.44 10.31 -11.82
CA TYR A 142 1.60 11.07 -12.26
C TYR A 142 2.83 10.61 -11.47
N LYS A 143 4.01 10.79 -12.04
CA LYS A 143 5.25 10.55 -11.29
C LYS A 143 5.34 11.50 -10.11
N PHE A 144 5.92 11.02 -9.03
CA PHE A 144 6.33 11.88 -7.93
C PHE A 144 7.36 12.91 -8.44
N PRO A 145 7.19 14.22 -8.17
CA PRO A 145 7.92 15.25 -8.89
C PRO A 145 9.35 15.49 -8.42
N LEU A 146 9.72 14.97 -7.24
CA LEU A 146 11.09 15.05 -6.73
C LEU A 146 11.88 13.77 -7.11
N SER A 147 13.03 13.60 -6.49
CA SER A 147 13.94 12.49 -6.74
C SER A 147 13.65 11.26 -5.87
N ASN A 148 14.54 10.27 -5.93
CA ASN A 148 14.53 9.03 -5.15
C ASN A 148 13.34 8.10 -5.44
N VAL A 149 12.50 8.39 -6.42
CA VAL A 149 11.35 7.56 -6.79
C VAL A 149 11.52 7.06 -8.21
N ASP A 150 11.53 5.74 -8.39
CA ASP A 150 11.71 5.13 -9.71
C ASP A 150 10.47 5.29 -10.61
N SER A 151 10.57 4.83 -11.86
CA SER A 151 9.48 4.94 -12.84
C SER A 151 8.21 4.17 -12.47
N ASN A 152 8.32 3.20 -11.56
CA ASN A 152 7.20 2.41 -11.03
C ASN A 152 6.70 2.99 -9.70
N GLY A 153 7.12 4.21 -9.33
CA GLY A 153 6.72 4.88 -8.12
C GLY A 153 7.43 4.35 -6.87
N LYS A 154 8.35 3.39 -6.95
CA LYS A 154 9.00 2.85 -5.75
C LYS A 154 10.03 3.85 -5.22
N MET A 155 9.87 4.26 -3.97
CA MET A 155 10.82 5.14 -3.30
C MET A 155 12.05 4.36 -2.80
N CYS A 156 13.22 4.89 -3.09
CA CYS A 156 14.48 4.50 -2.49
C CYS A 156 14.67 5.29 -1.19
N THR A 157 14.59 4.62 -0.05
CA THR A 157 14.80 5.22 1.28
C THR A 157 16.27 5.15 1.74
N GLY A 158 17.20 4.74 0.85
CA GLY A 158 18.61 4.55 1.16
C GLY A 158 18.85 3.46 2.21
N THR A 159 19.88 3.65 3.04
CA THR A 159 20.22 2.77 4.19
C THR A 159 19.40 3.06 5.44
N ASN A 160 18.37 3.93 5.36
CA ASN A 160 17.55 4.23 6.52
C ASN A 160 16.91 2.94 7.05
N SER A 161 17.07 2.75 8.35
CA SER A 161 16.61 1.59 9.08
C SER A 161 15.12 1.35 8.83
N THR A 162 14.79 0.09 8.61
CA THR A 162 13.45 -0.45 8.62
C THR A 162 12.56 0.24 9.67
N TYR A 163 11.45 0.83 9.23
CA TYR A 163 10.46 1.45 10.13
C TYR A 163 9.56 0.38 10.75
N LEU A 164 9.51 0.33 12.09
CA LEU A 164 8.69 -0.59 12.86
C LEU A 164 7.59 0.19 13.60
N PHE A 165 6.40 -0.39 13.66
CA PHE A 165 5.23 0.21 14.31
C PHE A 165 4.28 -0.87 14.82
N GLU A 166 3.39 -0.50 15.73
CA GLU A 166 2.48 -1.45 16.40
C GLU A 166 1.03 -1.29 15.93
N ASN A 167 0.67 -0.13 15.37
CA ASN A 167 -0.65 0.10 14.81
C ASN A 167 -0.61 0.89 13.48
N PHE A 168 -1.60 0.67 12.62
CA PHE A 168 -1.65 1.38 11.34
C PHE A 168 -1.95 2.88 11.48
N THR A 169 -2.44 3.38 12.61
CA THR A 169 -2.61 4.83 12.77
C THR A 169 -1.28 5.58 12.87
N GLU A 170 -0.19 4.92 13.29
CA GLU A 170 1.16 5.49 13.29
C GLU A 170 1.64 5.86 11.88
N ILE A 171 1.19 5.14 10.84
CA ILE A 171 1.60 5.45 9.46
C ILE A 171 0.83 6.63 8.85
N GLU A 172 -0.16 7.20 9.54
CA GLU A 172 -0.93 8.37 9.08
C GLU A 172 -0.01 9.55 8.75
N ASN A 173 1.01 9.79 9.58
CA ASN A 173 1.97 10.88 9.42
C ASN A 173 3.37 10.41 8.97
N LEU A 174 3.49 9.16 8.49
CA LEU A 174 4.79 8.60 8.11
C LEU A 174 5.48 9.41 7.01
N HIS A 175 4.70 10.00 6.10
CA HIS A 175 5.23 10.86 5.05
C HIS A 175 6.01 12.05 5.64
N ASN A 176 5.54 12.63 6.74
CA ASN A 176 6.20 13.76 7.41
C ASN A 176 7.37 13.33 8.28
N THR A 177 7.19 12.26 9.04
CA THR A 177 8.14 11.84 10.08
C THR A 177 9.27 10.97 9.53
N PHE A 178 9.08 10.37 8.36
CA PHE A 178 10.05 9.45 7.76
C PHE A 178 10.37 9.81 6.31
N LEU A 179 9.37 9.92 5.43
CA LEU A 179 9.65 10.09 3.99
C LEU A 179 10.37 11.39 3.66
N PHE A 180 9.82 12.51 4.11
CA PHE A 180 10.39 13.83 3.83
C PHE A 180 11.60 14.15 4.71
N GLN A 181 11.92 13.29 5.68
CA GLN A 181 13.16 13.32 6.44
C GLN A 181 14.30 12.57 5.74
N THR A 182 14.02 11.82 4.67
CA THR A 182 15.08 11.24 3.83
C THR A 182 15.78 12.31 3.00
N VAL A 183 17.08 12.15 2.74
CA VAL A 183 17.83 13.08 1.90
C VAL A 183 17.54 12.81 0.43
N PHE A 184 16.87 13.75 -0.23
CA PHE A 184 16.63 13.73 -1.66
C PHE A 184 17.93 14.03 -2.43
N THR A 185 18.40 13.10 -3.27
CA THR A 185 19.61 13.27 -4.10
C THR A 185 19.21 13.49 -5.55
N ASN A 186 20.13 13.50 -6.50
CA ASN A 186 19.76 13.54 -7.92
C ASN A 186 19.30 12.17 -8.47
N ASP A 187 19.29 11.12 -7.65
CA ASP A 187 18.93 9.77 -8.08
C ASP A 187 17.47 9.72 -8.51
N TYR A 188 17.21 9.09 -9.66
CA TYR A 188 15.86 9.01 -10.27
C TYR A 188 15.17 10.35 -10.57
N TYR A 189 15.85 11.49 -10.44
CA TYR A 189 15.24 12.80 -10.70
C TYR A 189 14.96 13.07 -12.19
N ASN A 190 15.75 12.48 -13.09
CA ASN A 190 15.60 12.76 -14.52
C ASN A 190 14.22 12.33 -15.04
N GLY A 191 13.43 13.31 -15.49
CA GLY A 191 12.07 13.08 -15.98
C GLY A 191 11.06 12.74 -14.87
N SER A 192 11.28 13.22 -13.64
CA SER A 192 10.31 13.18 -12.54
C SER A 192 9.20 14.23 -12.69
N ASN A 193 9.52 15.37 -13.32
CA ASN A 193 8.61 16.48 -13.60
C ASN A 193 8.99 17.15 -14.94
N ILE A 194 8.15 18.08 -15.44
CA ILE A 194 8.39 18.78 -16.72
C ILE A 194 8.90 20.22 -16.57
N SER A 195 9.25 20.67 -15.36
CA SER A 195 9.69 22.05 -15.10
C SER A 195 11.03 22.43 -15.77
N SER A 196 11.81 21.43 -16.21
CA SER A 196 13.18 21.59 -16.71
C SER A 196 14.20 22.14 -15.69
N TYR A 197 13.80 22.36 -14.44
CA TYR A 197 14.71 22.76 -13.37
C TYR A 197 15.56 21.58 -12.89
N SER A 198 16.81 21.85 -12.52
CA SER A 198 17.57 20.97 -11.64
C SER A 198 16.88 20.87 -10.27
N LEU A 199 17.13 19.79 -9.51
CA LEU A 199 16.43 19.55 -8.25
C LEU A 199 16.57 20.71 -7.25
N ASP A 200 17.77 21.28 -7.11
CA ASP A 200 18.04 22.44 -6.26
C ASP A 200 17.18 23.64 -6.66
N LYS A 201 17.13 23.95 -7.96
CA LYS A 201 16.34 25.06 -8.48
C LYS A 201 14.84 24.81 -8.36
N LEU A 202 14.39 23.57 -8.51
CA LEU A 202 13.00 23.21 -8.31
C LEU A 202 12.60 23.46 -6.85
N LEU A 203 13.37 22.92 -5.90
CA LEU A 203 13.11 23.07 -4.47
C LEU A 203 13.15 24.55 -4.06
N GLU A 204 14.15 25.32 -4.49
CA GLU A 204 14.21 26.78 -4.25
C GLU A 204 12.96 27.51 -4.75
N ASN A 205 12.47 27.17 -5.94
CA ASN A 205 11.33 27.85 -6.55
C ASN A 205 9.99 27.53 -5.88
N LEU A 206 9.88 26.34 -5.28
CA LEU A 206 8.67 25.83 -4.62
C LEU A 206 8.56 26.23 -3.15
N GLN A 207 9.61 26.78 -2.52
CA GLN A 207 9.50 27.26 -1.13
C GLN A 207 8.41 28.34 -1.02
N GLY A 208 7.44 28.10 -0.13
CA GLY A 208 6.28 28.95 0.09
C GLY A 208 5.30 29.05 -1.09
N LYS A 209 5.38 28.14 -2.07
CA LYS A 209 4.50 28.13 -3.25
C LYS A 209 3.92 26.74 -3.52
N PRO A 210 2.65 26.63 -3.95
CA PRO A 210 2.07 25.35 -4.29
C PRO A 210 2.78 24.74 -5.51
N PHE A 211 2.80 23.41 -5.59
CA PHE A 211 3.33 22.73 -6.77
C PHE A 211 2.45 23.01 -8.01
N PRO A 212 3.00 23.52 -9.12
CA PRO A 212 2.23 23.73 -10.35
C PRO A 212 1.83 22.39 -10.98
N GLU A 213 0.52 22.13 -11.09
CA GLU A 213 0.03 20.85 -11.63
C GLU A 213 0.45 20.60 -13.08
N GLU A 214 0.69 21.66 -13.84
CA GLU A 214 1.24 21.57 -15.19
C GLU A 214 2.68 21.03 -15.21
N TRP A 215 3.39 21.02 -14.08
CA TRP A 215 4.73 20.43 -13.99
C TRP A 215 4.71 18.92 -13.73
N LEU A 216 3.54 18.34 -13.45
CA LEU A 216 3.43 16.90 -13.26
C LEU A 216 3.75 16.14 -14.54
N TYR A 217 4.58 15.11 -14.42
CA TYR A 217 4.89 14.21 -15.52
C TYR A 217 3.91 13.04 -15.53
N GLU A 218 3.20 12.83 -16.65
CA GLU A 218 2.24 11.73 -16.78
C GLU A 218 2.93 10.37 -16.57
N GLY A 219 2.43 9.61 -15.59
CA GLY A 219 2.76 8.21 -15.46
C GLY A 219 1.87 7.40 -16.40
N ASN A 220 2.43 6.40 -17.07
CA ASN A 220 1.65 5.45 -17.86
C ASN A 220 0.92 4.43 -16.96
N LEU A 221 0.46 4.86 -15.79
CA LEU A 221 -0.17 4.05 -14.76
C LEU A 221 -1.50 4.65 -14.35
N LYS A 222 -2.44 3.78 -14.03
CA LYS A 222 -3.71 4.10 -13.37
C LYS A 222 -3.73 3.43 -12.00
N LEU A 223 -4.66 3.83 -11.14
CA LEU A 223 -4.82 3.20 -9.82
C LEU A 223 -4.95 1.67 -9.92
N LYS A 224 -5.75 1.18 -10.88
CA LYS A 224 -5.94 -0.27 -11.09
C LYS A 224 -4.66 -1.05 -11.41
N ASP A 225 -3.60 -0.38 -11.87
CA ASP A 225 -2.35 -1.02 -12.26
C ASP A 225 -1.41 -1.22 -11.05
N ILE A 226 -1.75 -0.63 -9.89
CA ILE A 226 -0.94 -0.69 -8.65
C ILE A 226 -1.67 -1.32 -7.46
N ILE A 227 -2.91 -1.78 -7.66
CA ILE A 227 -3.72 -2.50 -6.66
C ILE A 227 -3.64 -4.02 -6.85
#